data_AF-A0A6P7G4B4-F1
#
_entry.id   AF-A0A6P7G4B4-F1
#
_cell.length_a   1.000
_cell.length_b   1.000
_cell.length_c   1.000
_cell.angle_alpha   90.00
_cell.angle_beta   90.00
_cell.angle_gamma   90.00
#
_symmetry.space_group_name_H-M   'P 1'
#
loop_
_entity.id
_entity.type
_entity.pdbx_description
1 polymer ?
#
loop_
_entity_poly.entity_id
_entity_poly.type
_entity_poly.pdbx_seq_one_letter_code
_entity_poly.pdbx_strand_id
1 'polypeptide(L)'
;MSSANKRKMFEENHTFQVKLENQYFFIELKGKPQCIICCQVLAVSKEYNIIRHYEAQHKTKYDKYQGEARNTLVKELKAKLNKQKSLFTKPTAVQSSSLAASKKHLEMEKWSSSVP
;
A
#
# COMPACT_ATOMS: atom_id res chain seq x y z
N MET A 1 4.69 23.61 30.11
CA MET A 1 5.33 22.28 30.19
C MET A 1 4.56 21.31 29.32
N SER A 2 5.03 20.93 28.12
CA SER A 2 4.61 19.69 27.39
C SER A 2 5.23 19.62 25.97
N SER A 3 6.53 19.39 25.88
CA SER A 3 7.20 19.16 24.58
C SER A 3 7.99 17.83 24.52
N ALA A 4 7.86 16.97 25.54
CA ALA A 4 8.61 15.72 25.62
C ALA A 4 7.89 14.50 25.02
N ASN A 5 6.58 14.58 24.75
CA ASN A 5 5.77 13.37 24.47
C ASN A 5 5.75 12.92 22.99
N LYS A 6 6.14 13.78 22.04
CA LYS A 6 6.08 13.47 20.60
C LYS A 6 7.13 12.45 20.15
N ARG A 7 8.27 12.37 20.84
CA ARG A 7 9.36 11.44 20.50
C ARG A 7 9.06 10.00 20.94
N LYS A 8 8.46 9.79 22.13
CA LYS A 8 8.10 8.45 22.63
C LYS A 8 7.04 7.75 21.77
N MET A 9 6.01 8.47 21.35
CA MET A 9 4.91 7.89 20.54
C MET A 9 5.38 7.39 19.17
N PHE A 10 6.33 8.09 18.54
CA PHE A 10 6.86 7.68 17.23
C PHE A 10 7.66 6.37 17.34
N GLU A 11 8.44 6.23 18.40
CA GLU A 11 9.26 5.04 18.66
C GLU A 11 8.38 3.83 18.98
N GLU A 12 7.36 3.98 19.84
CA GLU A 12 6.38 2.93 20.13
C GLU A 12 5.61 2.48 18.90
N ASN A 13 5.14 3.43 18.08
CA ASN A 13 4.43 3.14 16.84
C ASN A 13 5.34 2.43 15.82
N HIS A 14 6.60 2.85 15.70
CA HIS A 14 7.57 2.19 14.82
C HIS A 14 7.87 0.76 15.29
N THR A 15 8.09 0.55 16.59
CA THR A 15 8.28 -0.80 17.16
C THR A 15 7.06 -1.68 16.94
N PHE A 16 5.85 -1.13 17.08
CA PHE A 16 4.61 -1.85 16.82
C PHE A 16 4.52 -2.31 15.36
N GLN A 17 4.82 -1.43 14.40
CA GLN A 17 4.81 -1.77 12.97
C GLN A 17 5.83 -2.86 12.62
N VAL A 18 7.06 -2.76 13.12
CA VAL A 18 8.10 -3.77 12.88
C VAL A 18 7.72 -5.14 13.45
N LYS A 19 7.07 -5.17 14.62
CA LYS A 19 6.55 -6.41 15.21
C LYS A 19 5.46 -7.04 14.33
N LEU A 20 4.49 -6.24 13.88
CA LEU A 20 3.40 -6.72 13.01
C LEU A 20 3.92 -7.23 11.67
N GLU A 21 4.92 -6.57 11.09
CA GLU A 21 5.51 -6.96 9.82
C GLU A 21 6.14 -8.36 9.90
N ASN A 22 7.01 -8.57 10.89
CA ASN A 22 7.73 -9.83 11.04
C ASN A 22 6.83 -10.96 11.58
N GLN A 23 5.87 -10.65 12.46
CA GLN A 23 5.02 -11.68 13.08
C GLN A 23 3.77 -12.01 12.28
N TYR A 24 3.14 -11.07 11.57
CA TYR A 24 1.84 -11.31 10.95
C TYR A 24 1.80 -11.05 9.45
N PHE A 25 2.93 -10.68 8.83
CA PHE A 25 3.00 -10.33 7.41
C PHE A 25 2.08 -9.14 7.08
N PHE A 26 2.17 -8.07 7.87
CA PHE A 26 1.42 -6.83 7.65
C PHE A 26 2.34 -5.62 7.50
N ILE A 27 2.01 -4.74 6.57
CA ILE A 27 2.69 -3.46 6.38
C ILE A 27 1.69 -2.31 6.49
N GLU A 28 2.15 -1.12 6.82
CA GLU A 28 1.30 0.07 6.75
C GLU A 28 1.33 0.66 5.34
N LEU A 29 0.15 0.78 4.71
CA LEU A 29 -0.05 1.47 3.45
C LEU A 29 -1.00 2.66 3.65
N LYS A 30 -0.47 3.88 3.51
CA LYS A 30 -1.24 5.14 3.64
C LYS A 30 -2.06 5.21 4.94
N GLY A 31 -1.48 4.78 6.06
CA GLY A 31 -2.15 4.81 7.38
C GLY A 31 -3.09 3.63 7.67
N LYS A 32 -3.11 2.60 6.82
CA LYS A 32 -3.94 1.40 6.99
C LYS A 32 -3.10 0.13 6.89
N PRO A 33 -3.33 -0.90 7.70
CA PRO A 33 -2.57 -2.14 7.61
C PRO A 33 -3.01 -2.95 6.38
N GLN A 34 -2.04 -3.39 5.61
CA GLN A 34 -2.20 -4.24 4.44
C GLN A 34 -1.49 -5.57 4.66
N CYS A 35 -2.18 -6.68 4.45
CA CYS A 35 -1.58 -8.00 4.44
C CYS A 35 -0.72 -8.16 3.18
N ILE A 36 0.54 -8.57 3.33
CA ILE A 36 1.44 -8.80 2.17
C ILE A 36 1.25 -10.17 1.51
N ILE A 37 0.52 -11.09 2.15
CA ILE A 37 0.22 -12.43 1.60
C ILE A 37 -0.93 -12.35 0.59
N CYS A 38 -2.06 -11.77 1.00
CA CYS A 38 -3.28 -11.69 0.18
C CYS A 38 -3.55 -10.28 -0.38
N CYS A 39 -2.68 -9.31 -0.12
CA CYS A 39 -2.83 -7.90 -0.52
C CYS A 39 -4.05 -7.17 0.06
N GLN A 40 -4.81 -7.80 0.98
CA GLN A 40 -6.00 -7.22 1.59
C GLN A 40 -5.65 -6.08 2.55
N VAL A 41 -6.37 -4.96 2.45
CA VAL A 41 -6.24 -3.81 3.36
C VAL A 41 -7.32 -3.90 4.43
N LEU A 42 -6.95 -3.81 5.70
CA LEU A 42 -7.92 -3.69 6.79
C LEU A 42 -8.26 -2.22 7.02
N ALA A 43 -9.54 -1.92 7.21
CA ALA A 43 -9.99 -0.55 7.45
C ALA A 43 -9.50 0.04 8.77
N VAL A 44 -9.22 -0.83 9.76
CA VAL A 44 -8.91 -0.45 11.14
C VAL A 44 -7.55 -1.02 11.54
N SER A 45 -6.63 -0.12 11.94
CA SER A 45 -5.27 -0.41 12.41
C SER A 45 -5.20 -0.93 13.85
N LYS A 46 -6.10 -1.86 14.20
CA LYS A 46 -6.08 -2.52 15.52
C LYS A 46 -5.38 -3.87 15.43
N GLU A 47 -4.55 -4.17 16.43
CA GLU A 47 -3.80 -5.43 16.53
C GLU A 47 -4.73 -6.65 16.43
N TYR A 48 -5.86 -6.64 17.12
CA TYR A 48 -6.82 -7.76 17.07
C TYR A 48 -7.29 -8.09 15.64
N ASN A 49 -7.47 -7.08 14.79
CA ASN A 49 -7.91 -7.29 13.40
C ASN A 49 -6.82 -7.96 12.57
N ILE A 50 -5.57 -7.57 12.82
CA ILE A 50 -4.39 -8.12 12.15
C ILE A 50 -4.16 -9.57 12.56
N ILE A 51 -4.17 -9.84 13.87
CA ILE A 51 -4.00 -11.19 14.42
C ILE A 51 -5.10 -12.10 13.90
N ARG A 52 -6.38 -11.71 14.06
CA ARG A 52 -7.52 -12.51 13.58
C ARG A 52 -7.43 -12.81 12.08
N HIS A 53 -7.05 -11.81 11.27
CA HIS A 53 -6.87 -12.03 9.84
C HIS A 53 -5.79 -13.08 9.56
N TYR A 54 -4.61 -12.94 10.17
CA TYR A 54 -3.53 -13.90 10.00
C TYR A 54 -3.94 -15.30 10.45
N GLU A 55 -4.55 -15.41 11.63
CA GLU A 55 -4.94 -16.68 12.22
C GLU A 55 -5.96 -17.44 11.37
N ALA A 56 -6.98 -16.73 10.87
CA ALA A 56 -8.05 -17.35 10.09
C ALA A 56 -7.63 -17.68 8.66
N GLN A 57 -6.77 -16.88 8.03
CA GLN A 57 -6.48 -16.97 6.59
C GLN A 57 -5.12 -17.61 6.27
N HIS A 58 -4.13 -17.47 7.16
CA HIS A 58 -2.72 -17.69 6.80
C HIS A 58 -1.94 -18.58 7.77
N LYS A 59 -2.37 -18.71 9.03
CA LYS A 59 -1.68 -19.52 10.05
C LYS A 59 -1.34 -20.93 9.56
N THR A 60 -2.32 -21.69 9.06
CA THR A 60 -2.10 -23.07 8.60
C THR A 60 -0.96 -23.22 7.58
N LYS A 61 -0.72 -22.21 6.72
CA LYS A 61 0.31 -22.27 5.68
C LYS A 61 1.63 -21.66 6.10
N TYR A 62 1.59 -20.60 6.92
CA TYR A 62 2.74 -19.75 7.18
C TYR A 62 3.32 -19.87 8.60
N ASP A 63 2.62 -20.53 9.53
CA ASP A 63 3.06 -20.68 10.92
C ASP A 63 4.34 -21.53 11.04
N LYS A 64 4.56 -22.43 10.07
CA LYS A 64 5.79 -23.25 9.96
C LYS A 64 7.06 -22.44 9.71
N TYR A 65 6.96 -21.19 9.25
CA TYR A 65 8.12 -20.34 8.99
C TYR A 65 8.41 -19.49 10.23
N GLN A 66 9.60 -19.69 10.80
CA GLN A 66 10.07 -18.95 11.98
C GLN A 66 11.48 -18.41 11.75
N GLY A 67 11.89 -17.45 12.59
CA GLY A 67 13.23 -16.86 12.54
C GLY A 67 13.58 -16.25 11.18
N GLU A 68 14.78 -16.55 10.69
CA GLU A 68 15.31 -15.98 9.45
C GLU A 68 14.51 -16.38 8.21
N ALA A 69 14.00 -17.61 8.16
CA ALA A 69 13.17 -18.07 7.03
C ALA A 69 11.91 -17.20 6.86
N ARG A 70 11.30 -16.79 7.99
CA ARG A 70 10.15 -15.88 7.99
C ARG A 70 10.53 -14.50 7.48
N ASN A 71 11.65 -13.95 7.95
CA ASN A 71 12.15 -12.65 7.50
C ASN A 71 12.46 -12.63 6.00
N THR A 72 13.04 -13.70 5.47
CA THR A 72 13.31 -13.84 4.03
C THR A 72 12.02 -13.86 3.22
N LEU A 73 10.99 -14.60 3.68
CA LEU A 73 9.67 -14.60 3.04
C LEU A 73 9.01 -13.22 3.07
N VAL A 74 9.07 -12.50 4.19
CA VAL A 74 8.55 -11.13 4.30
C VAL A 74 9.21 -10.22 3.27
N LYS A 75 10.54 -10.26 3.15
CA LYS A 75 11.30 -9.48 2.16
C LYS A 75 10.91 -9.84 0.73
N GLU A 76 10.79 -11.13 0.42
CA GLU A 76 10.42 -11.61 -0.91
C GLU A 76 8.99 -11.17 -1.29
N LEU A 77 8.02 -11.34 -0.38
CA LEU A 77 6.63 -10.93 -0.60
C LEU A 77 6.51 -9.41 -0.77
N LYS A 78 7.25 -8.62 0.02
CA LYS A 78 7.29 -7.16 -0.14
C LYS A 78 7.87 -6.75 -1.50
N ALA A 79 8.96 -7.40 -1.94
CA ALA A 79 9.55 -7.13 -3.24
C ALA A 79 8.58 -7.44 -4.38
N LYS A 80 7.88 -8.59 -4.32
CA LYS A 80 6.83 -8.96 -5.27
C LYS A 80 5.69 -7.94 -5.29
N LEU A 81 5.21 -7.53 -4.12
CA LEU A 81 4.12 -6.57 -3.96
C LEU A 81 4.50 -5.18 -4.53
N ASN A 82 5.73 -4.72 -4.28
CA ASN A 82 6.24 -3.47 -4.85
C ASN A 82 6.40 -3.53 -6.38
N LYS A 83 6.88 -4.66 -6.91
CA LYS A 83 6.96 -4.88 -8.36
C LYS A 83 5.56 -4.85 -8.98
N GLN A 84 4.56 -5.45 -8.34
CA GLN A 84 3.19 -5.40 -8.82
C GLN A 84 2.67 -3.96 -8.86
N LYS A 85 2.88 -3.19 -7.78
CA LYS A 85 2.49 -1.76 -7.73
C LYS A 85 3.13 -0.94 -8.85
N SER A 86 4.42 -1.15 -9.15
CA SER A 86 5.12 -0.38 -10.18
C SER A 86 4.67 -0.70 -11.61
N LEU A 87 4.07 -1.87 -11.85
CA LEU A 87 3.48 -2.20 -13.15
C LEU A 87 2.19 -1.41 -13.41
N PHE A 88 1.39 -1.13 -12.38
CA PHE A 88 0.13 -0.38 -12.50
C PHE A 88 0.32 1.14 -12.49
N THR A 89 1.46 1.66 -12.01
CA THR A 89 1.76 3.09 -12.00
C THR A 89 2.60 3.58 -13.17
N LYS A 90 3.01 2.71 -14.10
CA LYS A 90 3.60 3.19 -15.35
C LYS A 90 2.50 3.85 -16.19
N PRO A 91 2.60 5.15 -16.51
CA PRO A 91 1.83 5.68 -17.62
C PRO A 91 2.40 4.98 -18.85
N THR A 92 1.63 4.09 -19.48
CA THR A 92 1.96 3.67 -20.84
C THR A 92 1.91 4.94 -21.68
N ALA A 93 3.06 5.39 -22.17
CA ALA A 93 3.21 6.56 -23.04
C ALA A 93 2.44 6.44 -24.38
N VAL A 94 1.62 5.41 -24.55
CA VAL A 94 0.84 5.07 -25.74
C VAL A 94 -0.61 5.59 -25.67
N GLN A 95 -1.08 6.17 -24.55
CA GLN A 95 -2.46 6.66 -24.44
C GLN A 95 -2.61 8.19 -24.29
N SER A 96 -1.54 8.97 -24.46
CA SER A 96 -1.62 10.44 -24.44
C SER A 96 -2.15 11.05 -25.76
N SER A 97 -2.18 10.29 -26.86
CA SER A 97 -2.63 10.79 -28.17
C SER A 97 -4.16 10.95 -28.27
N SER A 98 -4.94 10.08 -27.64
CA SER A 98 -6.43 10.16 -27.68
C SER A 98 -6.98 11.27 -26.79
N LEU A 99 -6.32 11.57 -25.66
CA LEU A 99 -6.72 12.62 -24.72
C LEU A 99 -6.39 14.03 -25.26
N ALA A 100 -5.34 14.17 -26.06
CA ALA A 100 -4.99 15.43 -26.70
C ALA A 100 -5.96 15.80 -27.85
N ALA A 101 -6.45 14.80 -28.61
CA ALA A 101 -7.38 15.03 -29.71
C ALA A 101 -8.75 15.56 -29.21
N SER A 102 -9.26 15.01 -28.10
CA SER A 102 -10.55 15.43 -27.54
C SER A 102 -10.52 16.86 -26.99
N LYS A 103 -9.36 17.33 -26.47
CA LYS A 103 -9.20 18.72 -26.02
C LYS A 103 -9.13 19.72 -27.17
N LYS A 104 -8.57 19.32 -28.32
CA LYS A 104 -8.49 20.21 -29.48
C LYS A 104 -9.86 20.46 -30.10
N HIS A 105 -10.73 19.45 -30.20
CA HIS A 105 -12.06 19.62 -30.80
C HIS A 105 -12.93 20.66 -30.05
N LEU A 106 -12.95 20.60 -28.71
CA LEU A 106 -13.73 21.53 -27.88
C LEU A 106 -13.20 22.98 -27.97
N GLU A 107 -11.90 23.16 -28.18
CA GLU A 107 -11.27 24.49 -28.29
C GLU A 107 -11.55 25.15 -29.66
N MET A 108 -11.74 24.36 -30.72
CA MET A 108 -12.09 24.89 -32.05
C MET A 108 -13.56 25.32 -32.12
N GLU A 109 -14.47 24.56 -31.48
CA GLU A 109 -15.90 24.92 -31.39
C GLU A 109 -16.14 26.20 -30.55
N LYS A 110 -15.26 26.44 -29.57
CA LYS A 110 -15.33 27.65 -28.73
C LYS A 110 -14.79 28.90 -29.44
N TRP A 111 -13.86 28.75 -30.40
CA TRP A 111 -13.36 29.86 -31.21
C TRP A 111 -14.32 30.24 -32.34
N SER A 112 -14.99 29.26 -32.96
CA SER A 112 -15.97 29.51 -34.04
C SER A 112 -17.24 30.21 -33.58
N SER A 113 -17.59 30.13 -32.29
CA SER A 113 -18.79 30.76 -31.71
C SER A 113 -18.56 32.20 -31.20
N SER A 114 -17.36 32.76 -31.36
CA SER A 114 -17.00 34.08 -30.81
C SER A 114 -16.50 35.10 -31.85
N VAL A 115 -16.72 34.84 -33.14
CA VAL A 115 -16.53 35.84 -34.20
C VAL A 115 -17.91 36.40 -34.54
N PRO A 116 -18.11 37.73 -34.57
CA PRO A 116 -19.42 38.36 -34.78
C PRO A 116 -20.05 38.05 -36.14
#